data_AF-A0A520J8F3-F1
#
_entry.id   AF-A0A520J8F3-F1
#
_cell.length_a   1.000
_cell.length_b   1.000
_cell.length_c   1.000
_cell.angle_alpha   90.00
_cell.angle_beta   90.00
_cell.angle_gamma   90.00
#
_symmetry.space_group_name_H-M   'P 1'
#
loop_
_entity.id
_entity.type
_entity.pdbx_description
1 polymer ?
#
loop_
_entity_poly.entity_id
_entity_poly.type
_entity_poly.pdbx_seq_one_letter_code
_entity_poly.pdbx_strand_id
1 'polypeptide(L)'
;MKGERGDTASALPVDWADGTFVGRMLTEAGPSPILVVKGQAFDMAQVAPTVAALIDRGDFSGAGGAPIADFSLESVDLLSPVDLQCVKACGVTFAV
;
A
#
# COMPACT_ATOMS: atom_id res chain seq x y z
N MET A 1 21.18 -4.88 -3.28
CA MET A 1 20.65 -4.98 -4.66
C MET A 1 19.64 -3.86 -4.84
N LYS A 2 19.96 -2.82 -5.63
CA LYS A 2 18.92 -1.92 -6.16
C LYS A 2 18.38 -2.61 -7.41
N GLY A 3 17.12 -3.03 -7.39
CA GLY A 3 16.46 -3.57 -8.57
C GLY A 3 16.40 -2.51 -9.66
N GLU A 4 16.63 -2.90 -10.90
CA GLU A 4 16.43 -2.03 -12.05
C GLU A 4 14.95 -1.62 -12.12
N ARG A 5 14.69 -0.30 -12.15
CA ARG A 5 13.35 0.23 -12.44
C ARG A 5 13.11 0.05 -13.94
N GLY A 6 12.66 -1.13 -14.35
CA GLY A 6 12.13 -1.36 -15.70
C GLY A 6 10.95 -0.43 -15.97
N ASP A 7 10.66 -0.15 -17.24
CA ASP A 7 9.52 0.66 -17.69
C ASP A 7 8.22 0.09 -17.08
N THR A 8 7.79 0.68 -15.97
CA THR A 8 6.72 0.15 -15.14
C THR A 8 5.40 0.54 -15.76
N ALA A 9 4.76 -0.40 -16.47
CA ALA A 9 3.31 -0.41 -16.46
C ALA A 9 2.87 -0.25 -15.00
N SER A 10 2.01 0.74 -14.72
CA SER A 10 1.52 1.01 -13.37
C SER A 10 1.12 -0.31 -12.71
N ALA A 11 1.67 -0.59 -11.51
CA ALA A 11 1.30 -1.77 -10.74
C ALA A 11 -0.17 -1.73 -10.28
N LEU A 12 -0.85 -0.59 -10.48
CA LEU A 12 -2.24 -0.40 -10.18
C LEU A 12 -3.15 -0.78 -11.36
N PRO A 13 -4.38 -1.25 -11.08
CA PRO A 13 -5.41 -1.42 -12.10
C PRO A 13 -5.67 -0.15 -12.92
N VAL A 14 -6.20 -0.29 -14.14
CA VAL A 14 -6.47 0.84 -15.04
C VAL A 14 -7.48 1.85 -14.45
N ASP A 15 -8.34 1.39 -13.55
CA ASP A 15 -9.40 2.11 -12.86
C ASP A 15 -9.02 2.50 -11.42
N TRP A 16 -7.71 2.53 -11.11
CA TRP A 16 -7.23 2.82 -9.75
C TRP A 16 -7.68 4.18 -9.20
N ALA A 17 -7.94 5.15 -10.09
CA ALA A 17 -8.42 6.47 -9.73
C ALA A 17 -9.82 6.44 -9.07
N ASP A 18 -10.58 5.35 -9.22
CA ASP A 18 -11.90 5.17 -8.60
C ASP A 18 -11.87 4.18 -7.41
N GLY A 19 -10.76 3.46 -7.24
CA GLY A 19 -10.62 2.38 -6.27
C GLY A 19 -10.19 2.81 -4.87
N THR A 20 -10.00 1.81 -4.02
CA THR A 20 -9.40 1.97 -2.69
C THR A 20 -8.31 0.92 -2.51
N PHE A 21 -7.09 1.38 -2.20
CA PHE A 21 -5.90 0.53 -2.13
C PHE A 21 -5.17 0.78 -0.83
N VAL A 22 -4.75 -0.30 -0.16
CA VAL A 22 -3.90 -0.23 1.02
C VAL A 22 -2.52 -0.76 0.68
N GLY A 23 -1.49 -0.09 1.20
CA GLY A 23 -0.11 -0.48 1.00
C GLY A 23 0.77 -0.01 2.15
N ARG A 24 2.09 -0.09 1.94
CA ARG A 24 3.07 0.42 2.88
C ARG A 24 4.21 1.07 2.11
N MET A 25 4.68 2.21 2.60
CA MET A 25 5.82 2.94 2.03
C MET A 25 6.88 3.19 3.09
N LEU A 26 8.12 3.43 2.67
CA LEU A 26 9.17 3.92 3.54
C LEU A 26 9.14 5.46 3.58
N THR A 27 9.11 6.04 4.77
CA THR A 27 9.26 7.48 5.01
C THR A 27 10.57 7.74 5.76
N GLU A 28 10.94 9.01 5.95
CA GLU A 28 12.08 9.39 6.80
C GLU A 28 11.93 8.90 8.26
N ALA A 29 10.69 8.83 8.76
CA ALA A 29 10.39 8.33 10.10
C ALA A 29 10.33 6.78 10.17
N GLY A 30 10.40 6.10 9.02
CA GLY A 30 10.31 4.64 8.90
C GLY A 30 9.10 4.16 8.08
N PRO A 31 8.80 2.84 8.13
CA PRO A 31 7.66 2.25 7.42
C PRO A 31 6.33 2.87 7.86
N SER A 32 5.51 3.30 6.90
CA SER A 32 4.19 3.88 7.14
C SER A 32 3.12 3.20 6.28
N PRO A 33 1.94 2.86 6.84
CA PRO A 33 0.78 2.44 6.05
C PRO A 33 0.31 3.58 5.14
N ILE A 34 0.11 3.28 3.87
CA ILE A 34 -0.44 4.21 2.89
C ILE A 34 -1.82 3.71 2.43
N LEU A 35 -2.76 4.62 2.32
CA LEU A 35 -4.08 4.37 1.76
C LEU A 35 -4.30 5.28 0.55
N VAL A 36 -4.75 4.72 -0.56
CA VAL A 36 -5.19 5.48 -1.74
C VAL A 36 -6.70 5.33 -1.87
N VAL A 37 -7.44 6.43 -1.85
CA VAL A 37 -8.90 6.47 -1.97
C VAL A 37 -9.26 7.41 -3.12
N LYS A 38 -9.86 6.88 -4.18
CA LYS A 38 -10.26 7.66 -5.36
C LYS A 38 -9.13 8.54 -5.92
N GLY A 39 -7.96 7.93 -6.08
CA GLY A 39 -6.77 8.60 -6.59
C GLY A 39 -6.02 9.47 -5.57
N GLN A 40 -6.55 9.68 -4.36
CA GLN A 40 -5.90 10.48 -3.31
C GLN A 40 -5.16 9.59 -2.33
N ALA A 41 -3.89 9.90 -2.07
CA ALA A 41 -3.05 9.14 -1.16
C ALA A 41 -2.97 9.78 0.23
N PHE A 42 -2.95 8.95 1.26
CA PHE A 42 -2.89 9.31 2.66
C PHE A 42 -1.83 8.47 3.38
N ASP A 43 -0.98 9.13 4.17
CA ASP A 43 -0.19 8.49 5.21
C ASP A 43 -1.12 8.21 6.41
N MET A 44 -1.25 6.95 6.78
CA MET A 44 -2.16 6.50 7.82
C MET A 44 -1.47 6.18 9.15
N ALA A 45 -0.17 6.47 9.31
CA ALA A 45 0.58 6.13 10.53
C ALA A 45 -0.03 6.70 11.82
N GLN A 46 -0.66 7.89 11.75
CA GLN A 46 -1.35 8.50 12.89
C GLN A 46 -2.68 7.80 13.25
N VAL A 47 -3.29 7.12 12.28
CA VAL A 47 -4.53 6.35 12.48
C VAL A 47 -4.22 4.95 12.98
N ALA A 48 -3.27 4.28 12.32
CA ALA A 48 -2.79 2.96 12.67
C ALA A 48 -1.30 2.83 12.28
N PRO A 49 -0.42 2.37 13.18
CA PRO A 49 1.02 2.34 12.92
C PRO A 49 1.46 1.19 11.99
N THR A 50 0.56 0.25 11.69
CA THR A 50 0.81 -0.92 10.84
C THR A 50 -0.36 -1.16 9.88
N VAL A 51 -0.10 -1.79 8.74
CA VAL A 51 -1.15 -2.18 7.79
C VAL A 51 -2.08 -3.21 8.44
N ALA A 52 -1.55 -4.13 9.25
CA ALA A 52 -2.37 -5.06 10.03
C ALA A 52 -3.37 -4.33 10.95
N ALA A 53 -2.93 -3.29 11.69
CA ALA A 53 -3.80 -2.50 12.55
C ALA A 53 -4.79 -1.63 11.76
N LEU A 54 -4.39 -1.12 10.60
CA LEU A 54 -5.30 -0.36 9.72
C LEU A 54 -6.43 -1.25 9.19
N ILE A 55 -6.09 -2.48 8.76
CA ILE A 55 -7.08 -3.46 8.31
C ILE A 55 -8.01 -3.88 9.45
N ASP A 56 -7.48 -4.10 10.66
CA ASP A 56 -8.28 -4.47 11.85
C ASP A 56 -9.32 -3.41 12.22
N ARG A 57 -8.99 -2.12 12.02
CA ARG A 57 -9.95 -1.02 12.19
C ARG A 57 -11.09 -1.04 11.15
N GLY A 58 -10.81 -1.50 9.93
CA GLY A 58 -11.79 -1.59 8.84
C GLY A 58 -12.28 -0.25 8.26
N ASP A 59 -11.67 0.89 8.65
CA ASP A 59 -11.96 2.19 8.07
C ASP A 59 -10.95 2.52 6.97
N PHE A 60 -11.43 2.53 5.72
CA PHE A 60 -10.66 2.83 4.53
C PHE A 60 -11.13 4.14 3.86
N SER A 61 -11.74 5.05 4.62
CA SER A 61 -12.16 6.34 4.08
C SER A 61 -11.02 7.36 3.95
N GLY A 62 -9.86 7.08 4.55
CA GLY A 62 -8.75 8.03 4.70
C GLY A 62 -8.93 9.04 5.84
N ALA A 63 -10.00 8.91 6.65
CA ALA A 63 -10.25 9.82 7.76
C ALA A 63 -9.09 9.78 8.77
N GLY A 64 -8.60 10.96 9.16
CA GLY A 64 -7.49 11.11 10.09
C GLY A 64 -6.10 10.86 9.49
N GLY A 65 -6.01 10.40 8.24
CA GLY A 65 -4.75 10.28 7.51
C GLY A 65 -4.19 11.64 7.10
N ALA A 66 -2.86 11.72 6.98
CA ALA A 66 -2.19 12.90 6.45
C ALA A 66 -2.15 12.82 4.91
N PRO A 67 -2.71 13.80 4.18
CA PRO A 67 -2.72 13.76 2.72
C PRO A 67 -1.30 13.87 2.15
N ILE A 68 -1.02 13.08 1.11
CA ILE A 68 0.24 13.08 0.38
C ILE A 68 0.01 13.81 -0.94
N ALA A 69 0.58 15.01 -1.07
CA ALA A 69 0.53 15.78 -2.31
C ALA A 69 1.37 15.10 -3.41
N ASP A 70 0.91 15.22 -4.66
CA ASP A 70 1.63 14.76 -5.86
C ASP A 70 2.12 13.30 -5.78
N PHE A 71 1.31 12.43 -5.16
CA PHE A 71 1.63 11.02 -5.02
C PHE A 71 1.81 10.35 -6.39
N SER A 72 2.94 9.65 -6.55
CA SER A 72 3.23 8.79 -7.69
C SER A 72 4.00 7.56 -7.18
N LEU A 73 3.85 6.42 -7.85
CA LEU A 73 4.52 5.19 -7.42
C LEU A 73 6.04 5.28 -7.57
N GLU A 74 6.51 6.16 -8.45
CA GLU A 74 7.92 6.44 -8.70
C GLU A 74 8.55 7.31 -7.61
N SER A 75 7.75 8.10 -6.87
CA SER A 75 8.21 9.03 -5.84
C SER A 75 8.30 8.41 -4.45
N VAL A 76 7.86 7.16 -4.28
CA VAL A 76 7.86 6.46 -3.00
C VAL A 76 8.61 5.14 -3.06
N ASP A 77 9.29 4.80 -1.97
CA ASP A 77 9.86 3.46 -1.78
C ASP A 77 8.76 2.54 -1.21
N LEU A 78 8.09 1.80 -2.09
CA LEU A 78 7.08 0.83 -1.69
C LEU A 78 7.72 -0.33 -0.91
N LEU A 79 7.07 -0.70 0.19
CA LEU A 79 7.41 -1.87 0.99
C LEU A 79 6.38 -2.97 0.76
N SER A 80 6.66 -4.19 1.24
CA SER A 80 5.63 -5.24 1.32
C SER A 80 4.39 -4.68 2.02
N PRO A 81 3.18 -4.81 1.44
CA PRO A 81 1.94 -4.33 2.06
C PRO A 81 1.56 -5.16 3.28
N VAL A 82 2.07 -6.39 3.37
CA VAL A 82 1.95 -7.26 4.53
C VAL A 82 3.14 -7.03 5.46
N ASP A 83 2.88 -6.60 6.69
CA ASP A 83 3.92 -6.31 7.69
C ASP A 83 4.01 -7.32 8.84
N LEU A 84 2.88 -7.70 9.44
CA LEU A 84 2.82 -8.61 10.59
C LEU A 84 2.01 -9.89 10.33
N GLN A 85 1.32 -9.98 9.18
CA GLN A 85 0.40 -11.09 8.92
C GLN A 85 1.16 -12.33 8.46
N CYS A 86 0.79 -13.51 8.97
CA CYS A 86 1.36 -14.76 8.50
C CYS A 86 1.00 -15.00 7.02
N VAL A 87 2.01 -15.28 6.19
CA VAL A 87 1.80 -15.70 4.80
C VAL A 87 1.64 -17.22 4.77
N LYS A 88 0.48 -17.69 4.29
CA LYS A 88 0.23 -19.12 4.05
C LYS A 88 0.14 -19.38 2.55
N ALA A 89 0.72 -20.49 2.11
CA ALA A 89 0.66 -20.94 0.72
C ALA A 89 0.27 -22.42 0.66
N CYS A 90 -0.45 -22.82 -0.38
CA CYS A 90 -0.77 -24.22 -0.68
C CYS A 90 -0.19 -24.60 -2.06
N GLY A 91 0.42 -25.79 -2.14
CA GLY A 91 0.88 -26.36 -3.40
C GLY A 91 -0.21 -27.18 -4.10
N VAL A 92 0.09 -27.73 -5.28
CA VAL A 92 -0.79 -28.61 -6.07
C VAL A 92 -2.19 -28.03 -6.35
N THR A 93 -2.24 -26.74 -6.67
CA THR A 93 -3.49 -26.01 -6.94
C THR A 93 -3.95 -26.06 -8.40
N PHE A 94 -3.17 -26.67 -9.28
CA PHE A 94 -3.52 -26.86 -10.69
C PHE A 94 -3.89 -28.31 -10.94
N ALA A 95 -5.02 -28.53 -11.63
CA ALA A 95 -5.33 -29.83 -12.20
C ALA A 95 -4.39 -30.10 -13.38
N VAL A 96 -3.79 -31.29 -13.40
CA VAL A 96 -3.08 -31.86 -14.56
C VAL A 96 -4.01 -32.74 -15.37
#